data_AF-A0A970BQN9-F1
#
_entry.id   AF-A0A970BQN9-F1
#
_cell.length_a   1.000
_cell.length_b   1.000
_cell.length_c   1.000
_cell.angle_alpha   90.00
_cell.angle_beta   90.00
_cell.angle_gamma   90.00
#
_symmetry.space_group_name_H-M   'P 1'
#
loop_
_entity.id
_entity.type
_entity.pdbx_description
1 polymer ?
#
loop_
_entity_poly.entity_id
_entity_poly.type
_entity_poly.pdbx_seq_one_letter_code
_entity_poly.pdbx_strand_id
1 'polypeptide(L)'
;MKTDNSARTLWMAQTAILAAVIILMAFTPLGYLRVGALSITFLPIPVVVGAILINPAAGAVLGGVFGLTSFAQCFGIDPFGTALFAISPILTFILTMVPRILMGLLVGLIFQALVKIDRTRVWSYAVASLSGALLNTVLFVGGLVWFFGNSEYLRQFGDSILAILGVLITVNALVEAIVTMVIGTMITKALSKVIISRNTQNF
;
A
#
# COMPACT_ATOMS: atom_id res chain seq x y z
N MET A 1 32.91 -5.88 14.92
CA MET A 1 31.75 -5.47 15.74
C MET A 1 31.21 -4.15 15.19
N LYS A 2 30.31 -4.17 14.19
CA LYS A 2 29.63 -2.93 13.75
C LYS A 2 28.57 -2.60 14.78
N THR A 3 28.66 -1.42 15.38
CA THR A 3 27.74 -0.89 16.38
C THR A 3 26.30 -0.84 15.84
N ASP A 4 25.34 -1.30 16.64
CA ASP A 4 23.87 -1.29 16.40
C ASP A 4 23.38 0.01 15.73
N ASN A 5 24.02 1.14 16.06
CA ASN A 5 23.77 2.46 15.48
C ASN A 5 23.82 2.50 13.94
N SER A 6 24.75 1.81 13.27
CA SER A 6 24.87 1.88 11.81
C SER A 6 23.69 1.20 11.08
N ALA A 7 23.19 0.08 11.62
CA ALA A 7 22.05 -0.63 11.06
C ALA A 7 20.75 0.14 11.27
N ARG A 8 20.58 0.77 12.44
CA ARG A 8 19.44 1.65 12.72
C ARG A 8 19.42 2.88 11.81
N THR A 9 20.57 3.52 11.59
CA THR A 9 20.67 4.65 10.67
C THR A 9 20.33 4.26 9.23
N LEU A 10 20.77 3.08 8.77
CA LEU A 10 20.41 2.58 7.43
C LEU A 10 18.90 2.30 7.33
N TRP A 11 18.31 1.68 8.35
CA TRP A 11 16.87 1.41 8.40
C TRP A 11 16.06 2.72 8.33
N MET A 12 16.45 3.72 9.11
CA MET A 12 15.82 5.05 9.10
C MET A 12 15.97 5.72 7.74
N ALA A 13 17.17 5.70 7.16
CA ALA A 13 17.44 6.33 5.86
C ALA A 13 16.66 5.68 4.72
N GLN A 14 16.64 4.34 4.64
CA GLN A 14 15.91 3.61 3.60
C GLN A 14 14.40 3.85 3.72
N THR A 15 13.86 3.80 4.94
CA THR A 15 12.45 4.08 5.19
C THR A 15 12.11 5.55 4.88
N ALA A 16 12.98 6.50 5.23
CA ALA A 16 12.78 7.92 4.93
C ALA A 16 12.81 8.21 3.42
N ILE A 17 13.72 7.59 2.67
CA ILE A 17 13.77 7.75 1.20
C ILE A 17 12.50 7.19 0.57
N LEU A 18 12.04 6.00 0.97
CA LEU A 18 10.79 5.44 0.45
C LEU A 18 9.57 6.29 0.86
N ALA A 19 9.54 6.82 2.08
CA ALA A 19 8.51 7.75 2.53
C ALA A 19 8.49 9.04 1.70
N ALA A 20 9.65 9.60 1.39
CA ALA A 20 9.78 10.78 0.53
C ALA A 20 9.25 10.49 -0.89
N VAL A 21 9.56 9.31 -1.44
CA VAL A 21 9.01 8.87 -2.73
C VAL A 21 7.49 8.74 -2.67
N ILE A 22 6.92 8.18 -1.60
CA ILE A 22 5.45 8.09 -1.41
C ILE A 22 4.83 9.48 -1.40
N ILE A 23 5.40 10.43 -0.64
CA ILE A 23 4.88 11.81 -0.57
C ILE A 23 4.96 12.47 -1.95
N LEU A 24 6.09 12.38 -2.65
CA LEU A 24 6.26 12.94 -3.98
C LEU A 24 5.25 12.33 -4.96
N MET A 25 5.11 11.01 -4.98
CA MET A 25 4.14 10.32 -5.83
C MET A 25 2.70 10.72 -5.49
N ALA A 26 2.36 10.91 -4.22
CA ALA A 26 1.00 11.24 -3.82
C ALA A 26 0.55 12.64 -4.25
N PHE A 27 1.47 13.60 -4.33
CA PHE A 27 1.20 14.97 -4.79
C PHE A 27 1.56 15.20 -6.26
N THR A 28 1.93 14.16 -6.99
CA THR A 28 2.16 14.20 -8.43
C THR A 28 1.20 13.26 -9.16
N PRO A 29 0.99 13.43 -10.47
CA PRO A 29 0.15 12.51 -11.26
C PRO A 29 0.69 11.06 -11.30
N LEU A 30 1.90 10.83 -10.79
CA LEU A 30 2.58 9.53 -10.78
C LEU A 30 2.02 8.57 -9.72
N GLY A 31 1.46 9.06 -8.62
CA GLY A 31 0.88 8.20 -7.57
C GLY A 31 -0.55 7.77 -7.85
N TYR A 32 -1.30 8.59 -8.61
CA TYR A 32 -2.69 8.35 -8.99
C TYR A 32 -2.85 8.67 -10.48
N LEU A 33 -2.68 7.67 -11.35
CA LEU A 33 -2.98 7.87 -12.76
C LEU A 33 -4.49 7.92 -12.94
N ARG A 34 -4.99 9.10 -13.28
CA ARG A 34 -6.38 9.33 -13.61
C ARG A 34 -6.54 9.20 -15.13
N VAL A 35 -6.97 8.04 -15.62
CA VAL A 35 -7.28 7.80 -17.03
C VAL A 35 -8.79 7.93 -17.22
N GLY A 36 -9.25 9.14 -17.58
CA GLY A 36 -10.68 9.43 -17.68
C GLY A 36 -11.36 9.34 -16.29
N ALA A 37 -12.40 8.50 -16.18
CA ALA A 37 -13.13 8.28 -14.92
C ALA A 37 -12.44 7.28 -13.97
N LEU A 38 -11.28 6.74 -14.34
CA LEU A 38 -10.60 5.67 -13.63
C LEU A 38 -9.33 6.19 -12.93
N SER A 39 -9.19 5.94 -11.63
CA SER A 39 -8.00 6.26 -10.83
C SER A 39 -7.24 4.99 -10.45
N ILE A 40 -6.04 4.80 -10.99
CA ILE A 40 -5.13 3.70 -10.65
C ILE A 40 -4.08 4.23 -9.68
N THR A 41 -3.86 3.56 -8.53
CA THR A 41 -2.82 3.98 -7.58
C THR A 41 -1.55 3.12 -7.69
N PHE A 42 -0.39 3.78 -7.63
CA PHE A 42 0.93 3.13 -7.61
C PHE A 42 1.64 3.24 -6.26
N LEU A 43 1.04 3.94 -5.31
CA LEU A 43 1.56 4.10 -3.95
C LEU A 43 1.68 2.79 -3.15
N PRO A 44 0.91 1.72 -3.45
CA PRO A 44 1.20 0.39 -2.89
C PRO A 44 2.61 -0.12 -3.19
N ILE A 45 3.22 0.27 -4.32
CA ILE A 45 4.51 -0.28 -4.77
C ILE A 45 5.66 0.10 -3.80
N PRO A 46 5.93 1.38 -3.47
CA PRO A 46 6.94 1.72 -2.47
C PRO A 46 6.72 1.09 -1.09
N VAL A 47 5.45 0.94 -0.67
CA VAL A 47 5.09 0.33 0.62
C VAL A 47 5.46 -1.15 0.62
N VAL A 48 5.07 -1.89 -0.43
CA VAL A 48 5.41 -3.30 -0.64
C VAL A 48 6.93 -3.48 -0.69
N VAL A 49 7.63 -2.61 -1.41
CA VAL A 49 9.10 -2.65 -1.51
C VAL A 49 9.75 -2.51 -0.14
N GLY A 50 9.32 -1.55 0.68
CA GLY A 50 9.84 -1.38 2.03
C GLY A 50 9.47 -2.53 2.98
N ALA A 51 8.24 -3.06 2.87
CA ALA A 51 7.79 -4.18 3.68
C ALA A 51 8.61 -5.47 3.41
N ILE A 52 8.97 -5.69 2.15
CA ILE A 52 9.72 -6.87 1.69
C ILE A 52 11.22 -6.73 1.97
N LEU A 53 11.82 -5.59 1.64
CA LEU A 53 13.28 -5.42 1.66
C LEU A 53 13.83 -5.00 3.02
N ILE A 54 13.05 -4.28 3.82
CA ILE A 54 13.49 -3.75 5.11
C ILE A 54 12.94 -4.63 6.24
N ASN A 55 11.65 -4.50 6.55
CA ASN A 55 10.91 -5.34 7.49
C ASN A 55 9.41 -4.96 7.50
N PRO A 56 8.53 -5.79 8.12
CA PRO A 56 7.10 -5.48 8.26
C PRO A 56 6.83 -4.16 9.00
N ALA A 57 7.70 -3.79 9.94
CA ALA A 57 7.58 -2.52 10.66
C ALA A 57 7.78 -1.31 9.74
N ALA A 58 8.77 -1.35 8.84
CA ALA A 58 8.95 -0.33 7.80
C ALA A 58 7.76 -0.32 6.84
N GLY A 59 7.21 -1.48 6.49
CA GLY A 59 5.96 -1.60 5.74
C GLY A 59 4.80 -0.86 6.42
N ALA A 60 4.63 -1.04 7.73
CA ALA A 60 3.61 -0.36 8.51
C ALA A 60 3.81 1.16 8.55
N VAL A 61 5.05 1.63 8.73
CA VAL A 61 5.40 3.07 8.73
C VAL A 61 5.11 3.69 7.36
N LEU A 62 5.55 3.04 6.28
CA LEU A 62 5.32 3.50 4.91
C LEU A 62 3.83 3.47 4.56
N GLY A 63 3.10 2.45 5.02
CA GLY A 63 1.64 2.40 4.96
C GLY A 63 1.00 3.57 5.70
N GLY A 64 1.52 3.95 6.87
CA GLY A 64 1.10 5.16 7.58
C GLY A 64 1.31 6.44 6.79
N VAL A 65 2.49 6.61 6.17
CA VAL A 65 2.77 7.76 5.29
C VAL A 65 1.82 7.79 4.11
N PHE A 66 1.57 6.64 3.47
CA PHE A 66 0.58 6.52 2.42
C PHE A 66 -0.83 6.93 2.92
N GLY A 67 -1.27 6.41 4.06
CA GLY A 67 -2.55 6.77 4.67
C GLY A 67 -2.69 8.27 4.96
N LEU A 68 -1.63 8.93 5.43
CA LEU A 68 -1.59 10.37 5.66
C LEU A 68 -1.75 11.15 4.35
N THR A 69 -1.06 10.73 3.29
CA THR A 69 -1.20 11.37 1.98
C THR A 69 -2.57 11.13 1.35
N SER A 70 -3.20 9.97 1.58
CA SER A 70 -4.59 9.71 1.17
C SER A 70 -5.57 10.57 1.94
N PHE A 71 -5.36 10.76 3.25
CA PHE A 71 -6.16 11.68 4.05
C PHE A 71 -6.01 13.13 3.58
N ALA A 72 -4.79 13.57 3.28
CA ALA A 72 -4.53 14.91 2.75
C ALA A 72 -5.26 15.17 1.42
N GLN A 73 -5.45 14.16 0.58
CA GLN A 73 -6.23 14.30 -0.65
C GLN A 73 -7.74 14.43 -0.43
N CYS A 74 -8.25 14.00 0.73
CA CYS A 74 -9.67 14.17 1.08
C CYS A 74 -10.04 15.64 1.34
N PHE A 75 -9.07 16.55 1.40
CA PHE A 75 -9.29 18.00 1.51
C PHE A 75 -9.55 18.68 0.16
N GLY A 76 -10.24 18.01 -0.78
CA GLY A 76 -10.67 18.61 -2.06
C GLY A 76 -9.88 18.21 -3.30
N ILE A 77 -8.86 17.34 -3.19
CA ILE A 77 -8.10 16.84 -4.36
C ILE A 77 -8.78 15.60 -4.96
N ASP A 78 -9.29 14.74 -4.10
CA ASP A 78 -10.03 13.53 -4.48
C ASP A 78 -11.52 13.71 -4.20
N PRO A 79 -12.40 13.71 -5.23
CA PRO A 79 -13.84 13.92 -5.04
C PRO A 79 -14.49 12.87 -4.13
N PHE A 80 -14.04 11.61 -4.22
CA PHE A 80 -14.57 10.51 -3.42
C PHE A 80 -14.19 10.65 -1.95
N GLY A 81 -12.90 10.87 -1.67
CA GLY A 81 -12.39 11.14 -0.32
C GLY A 81 -13.01 12.39 0.30
N THR A 82 -13.24 13.44 -0.49
CA THR A 82 -13.89 14.68 -0.05
C THR A 82 -15.34 14.44 0.37
N ALA A 83 -16.09 13.60 -0.37
CA ALA A 83 -17.44 13.23 0.00
C ALA A 83 -17.49 12.44 1.31
N LEU A 84 -16.58 11.48 1.51
CA LEU A 84 -16.47 10.74 2.77
C LEU A 84 -16.08 11.65 3.95
N PHE A 85 -15.15 12.58 3.71
CA PHE A 85 -14.72 13.54 4.71
C PHE A 85 -15.86 14.47 5.17
N ALA A 86 -16.74 14.88 4.23
CA ALA A 86 -17.92 15.68 4.54
C ALA A 86 -18.94 14.94 5.42
N ILE A 87 -19.01 13.61 5.33
CA ILE A 87 -19.88 12.78 6.20
C ILE A 87 -19.27 12.67 7.59
N SER A 88 -18.00 12.24 7.66
CA SER A 88 -17.30 12.09 8.93
C SER A 88 -15.78 12.18 8.75
N PRO A 89 -15.15 13.26 9.23
CA PRO A 89 -13.70 13.43 9.18
C PRO A 89 -12.94 12.34 9.94
N ILE A 90 -13.47 11.91 11.09
CA ILE A 90 -12.82 10.93 11.97
C ILE A 90 -12.86 9.53 11.35
N LEU A 91 -14.02 9.11 10.84
CA LEU A 91 -14.14 7.82 10.16
C LEU A 91 -13.31 7.79 8.88
N THR A 92 -13.26 8.91 8.14
CA THR A 92 -12.41 9.03 6.95
C THR A 92 -10.93 8.88 7.31
N PHE A 93 -10.47 9.50 8.40
CA PHE A 93 -9.09 9.34 8.88
C PHE A 93 -8.77 7.89 9.24
N ILE A 94 -9.66 7.22 9.97
CA ILE A 94 -9.48 5.80 10.32
C ILE A 94 -9.45 4.94 9.06
N LEU A 95 -10.36 5.19 8.12
CA LEU A 95 -10.46 4.49 6.85
C LEU A 95 -9.23 4.69 5.96
N THR A 96 -8.60 5.86 5.95
CA THR A 96 -7.38 6.11 5.17
C THR A 96 -6.14 5.55 5.87
N MET A 97 -6.07 5.57 7.19
CA MET A 97 -4.88 5.14 7.94
C MET A 97 -4.83 3.64 8.19
N VAL A 98 -5.87 3.08 8.82
CA VAL A 98 -5.84 1.70 9.36
C VAL A 98 -5.62 0.66 8.25
N PRO A 99 -6.39 0.66 7.15
CA PRO A 99 -6.16 -0.26 6.04
C PRO A 99 -4.74 -0.18 5.46
N ARG A 100 -4.13 1.01 5.41
CA ARG A 100 -2.82 1.20 4.75
C ARG A 100 -1.69 0.73 5.64
N ILE A 101 -1.76 1.00 6.94
CA ILE A 101 -0.82 0.47 7.93
C ILE A 101 -0.91 -1.05 7.97
N LEU A 102 -2.12 -1.61 8.03
CA LEU A 102 -2.34 -3.05 8.08
C LEU A 102 -1.86 -3.73 6.80
N MET A 103 -2.14 -3.18 5.62
CA MET A 103 -1.64 -3.70 4.35
C MET A 103 -0.11 -3.77 4.35
N GLY A 104 0.57 -2.68 4.72
CA GLY A 104 2.04 -2.66 4.75
C GLY A 104 2.63 -3.67 5.74
N LEU A 105 2.02 -3.84 6.92
CA LEU A 105 2.43 -4.83 7.90
C LEU A 105 2.22 -6.26 7.38
N LEU A 106 1.02 -6.56 6.90
CA LEU A 106 0.62 -7.89 6.45
C LEU A 106 1.44 -8.36 5.25
N VAL A 107 1.74 -7.48 4.29
CA VAL A 107 2.63 -7.82 3.17
C VAL A 107 4.00 -8.27 3.65
N GLY A 108 4.58 -7.56 4.62
CA GLY A 108 5.86 -7.93 5.20
C GLY A 108 5.81 -9.29 5.90
N LEU A 109 4.73 -9.56 6.65
CA LEU A 109 4.52 -10.84 7.32
C LEU A 109 4.32 -11.99 6.33
N ILE A 110 3.52 -11.77 5.29
CA ILE A 110 3.29 -12.72 4.19
C ILE A 110 4.64 -13.06 3.53
N PHE A 111 5.45 -12.07 3.20
CA PHE A 111 6.78 -12.30 2.62
C PHE A 111 7.68 -13.13 3.56
N GLN A 112 7.73 -12.81 4.86
CA GLN A 112 8.51 -13.57 5.83
C GLN A 112 8.05 -15.03 5.95
N ALA A 113 6.75 -15.29 5.84
CA ALA A 113 6.21 -16.65 5.85
C ALA A 113 6.57 -17.40 4.54
N LEU A 114 6.42 -16.75 3.39
CA LEU A 114 6.69 -17.37 2.09
C LEU A 114 8.17 -17.71 1.86
N VAL A 115 9.09 -16.86 2.30
CA VAL A 115 10.54 -17.10 2.15
C VAL A 115 11.01 -18.32 2.94
N LYS A 116 10.28 -18.75 3.98
CA LYS A 116 10.58 -19.99 4.70
C LYS A 116 10.22 -21.25 3.90
N ILE A 117 9.31 -21.13 2.95
CA ILE A 117 8.77 -22.24 2.16
C ILE A 117 9.44 -22.29 0.78
N ASP A 118 9.66 -21.13 0.16
CA ASP A 118 10.17 -21.02 -1.21
C ASP A 118 11.69 -20.74 -1.24
N ARG A 119 12.47 -21.77 -1.61
CA ARG A 119 13.93 -21.66 -1.78
C ARG A 119 14.36 -20.78 -2.97
N THR A 120 13.50 -20.57 -3.97
CA THR A 120 13.84 -19.78 -5.17
C THR A 120 13.60 -18.28 -4.99
N ARG A 121 12.85 -17.86 -3.96
CA ARG A 121 12.49 -16.48 -3.59
C ARG A 121 11.71 -15.69 -4.65
N VAL A 122 11.67 -16.12 -5.91
CA VAL A 122 11.00 -15.42 -7.01
C VAL A 122 9.49 -15.41 -6.80
N TRP A 123 8.92 -16.56 -6.42
CA TRP A 123 7.49 -16.66 -6.12
C TRP A 123 7.12 -15.90 -4.85
N SER A 124 8.02 -15.89 -3.87
CA SER A 124 7.86 -15.08 -2.65
C SER A 124 7.67 -13.59 -2.95
N TYR A 125 8.47 -13.01 -3.85
CA TYR A 125 8.34 -11.61 -4.24
C TYR A 125 7.03 -11.34 -5.00
N ALA A 126 6.63 -12.24 -5.90
CA ALA A 126 5.41 -12.11 -6.68
C ALA A 126 4.14 -12.17 -5.83
N VAL A 127 4.05 -13.19 -4.96
CA VAL A 127 2.88 -13.38 -4.09
C VAL A 127 2.80 -12.28 -3.05
N ALA A 128 3.92 -11.86 -2.45
CA ALA A 128 3.91 -10.75 -1.51
C ALA A 128 3.50 -9.43 -2.20
N SER A 129 4.02 -9.16 -3.41
CA SER A 129 3.63 -7.96 -4.16
C SER A 129 2.16 -7.96 -4.56
N LEU A 130 1.65 -9.09 -5.08
CA LEU A 130 0.23 -9.25 -5.38
C LEU A 130 -0.65 -9.09 -4.13
N SER A 131 -0.22 -9.68 -3.01
CA SER A 131 -0.93 -9.56 -1.73
C SER A 131 -1.04 -8.11 -1.28
N GLY A 132 -0.09 -7.25 -1.62
CA GLY A 132 -0.15 -5.83 -1.30
C GLY A 132 -1.33 -5.12 -1.95
N ALA A 133 -1.54 -5.29 -3.26
CA ALA A 133 -2.68 -4.69 -3.95
C ALA A 133 -4.01 -5.30 -3.51
N LEU A 134 -4.06 -6.63 -3.32
CA LEU A 134 -5.26 -7.32 -2.85
C LEU A 134 -5.65 -6.86 -1.44
N LEU A 135 -4.71 -6.82 -0.50
CA LEU A 135 -4.96 -6.36 0.86
C LEU A 135 -5.33 -4.88 0.88
N ASN A 136 -4.74 -4.04 0.02
CA ASN A 136 -5.15 -2.64 -0.08
C ASN A 136 -6.63 -2.53 -0.45
N THR A 137 -7.03 -3.20 -1.52
CA THR A 137 -8.41 -3.17 -2.02
C THR A 137 -9.37 -3.76 -0.99
N VAL A 138 -9.08 -4.95 -0.47
CA VAL A 138 -9.97 -5.65 0.49
C VAL A 138 -10.11 -4.87 1.79
N LEU A 139 -9.01 -4.36 2.37
CA LEU A 139 -9.07 -3.63 3.63
C LEU A 139 -9.71 -2.26 3.45
N PHE A 140 -9.47 -1.58 2.32
CA PHE A 140 -10.10 -0.28 2.07
C PHE A 140 -11.59 -0.41 1.78
N VAL A 141 -11.97 -1.25 0.82
CA VAL A 141 -13.37 -1.44 0.45
C VAL A 141 -14.15 -2.09 1.59
N GLY A 142 -13.55 -3.07 2.28
CA GLY A 142 -14.14 -3.70 3.47
C GLY A 142 -14.33 -2.71 4.62
N GLY A 143 -13.32 -1.88 4.91
CA GLY A 143 -13.43 -0.82 5.91
C GLY A 143 -14.47 0.22 5.53
N LEU A 144 -14.57 0.56 4.25
CA LEU A 144 -15.53 1.53 3.73
C LEU A 144 -16.97 1.04 3.87
N VAL A 145 -17.24 -0.24 3.54
CA VAL A 145 -18.57 -0.85 3.77
C VAL A 145 -18.88 -0.92 5.27
N TRP A 146 -17.90 -1.24 6.11
CA TRP A 146 -18.08 -1.33 7.55
C TRP A 146 -18.44 0.02 8.20
N PHE A 147 -17.72 1.09 7.83
CA PHE A 147 -17.92 2.41 8.44
C PHE A 147 -19.01 3.23 7.77
N PHE A 148 -19.13 3.16 6.44
CA PHE A 148 -20.01 4.04 5.66
C PHE A 148 -21.13 3.29 4.94
N GLY A 149 -21.22 1.96 5.01
CA GLY A 149 -22.18 1.17 4.22
C GLY A 149 -23.66 1.52 4.47
N ASN A 150 -23.98 2.10 5.63
CA ASN A 150 -25.32 2.61 5.95
C ASN A 150 -25.53 4.08 5.57
N SER A 151 -24.52 4.78 5.06
CA SER A 151 -24.63 6.18 4.63
C SER A 151 -25.41 6.30 3.32
N GLU A 152 -26.15 7.39 3.18
CA GLU A 152 -26.91 7.70 1.96
C GLU A 152 -26.01 7.81 0.73
N TYR A 153 -24.75 8.24 0.92
CA TYR A 153 -23.75 8.31 -0.14
C TYR A 153 -23.43 6.94 -0.75
N LEU A 154 -23.26 5.89 0.07
CA LEU A 154 -22.96 4.56 -0.47
C LEU A 154 -24.17 3.84 -1.05
N ARG A 155 -25.37 4.18 -0.60
CA ARG A 155 -26.62 3.66 -1.20
C ARG A 155 -26.83 4.10 -2.64
N GLN A 156 -26.24 5.23 -3.06
CA GLN A 156 -26.24 5.64 -4.47
C GLN A 156 -25.50 4.65 -5.39
N PHE A 157 -24.57 3.85 -4.84
CA PHE A 157 -23.84 2.83 -5.59
C PHE A 157 -24.52 1.46 -5.58
N GLY A 158 -25.62 1.30 -4.82
CA GLY A 158 -26.47 0.11 -4.82
C GLY A 158 -27.13 -0.18 -3.48
N ASP A 159 -28.32 -0.79 -3.52
CA ASP A 159 -29.11 -1.12 -2.33
C ASP A 159 -28.57 -2.33 -1.54
N SER A 160 -27.70 -3.13 -2.17
CA SER A 160 -27.11 -4.33 -1.58
C SER A 160 -25.60 -4.18 -1.44
N ILE A 161 -25.02 -4.77 -0.38
CA ILE A 161 -23.57 -4.80 -0.17
C ILE A 161 -22.84 -5.35 -1.41
N LEU A 162 -23.38 -6.38 -2.05
CA LEU A 162 -22.80 -6.95 -3.28
C LEU A 162 -22.75 -5.96 -4.44
N ALA A 163 -23.76 -5.10 -4.57
CA ALA A 163 -23.81 -4.08 -5.62
C ALA A 163 -22.77 -2.99 -5.35
N ILE A 164 -22.67 -2.53 -4.08
CA ILE A 164 -21.64 -1.57 -3.66
C ILE A 164 -20.24 -2.14 -3.92
N LEU A 165 -19.98 -3.40 -3.58
CA LEU A 165 -18.71 -4.05 -3.86
C LEU A 165 -18.43 -4.16 -5.37
N GLY A 166 -19.43 -4.52 -6.17
CA GLY A 166 -19.28 -4.64 -7.63
C GLY A 166 -19.00 -3.31 -8.33
N VAL A 167 -19.49 -2.20 -7.78
CA VAL A 167 -19.23 -0.86 -8.33
C VAL A 167 -17.92 -0.28 -7.83
N LEU A 168 -17.51 -0.55 -6.59
CA LEU A 168 -16.26 -0.04 -6.02
C LEU A 168 -15.03 -0.86 -6.46
N ILE A 169 -15.19 -2.18 -6.62
CA ILE A 169 -14.16 -3.07 -7.14
C ILE A 169 -14.28 -3.08 -8.67
N THR A 170 -13.68 -2.08 -9.28
CA THR A 170 -13.67 -1.93 -10.75
C THR A 170 -12.45 -2.58 -11.38
N VAL A 171 -12.34 -2.48 -12.71
CA VAL A 171 -11.16 -2.84 -13.49
C VAL A 171 -9.87 -2.20 -12.92
N ASN A 172 -9.96 -1.08 -12.20
CA ASN A 172 -8.81 -0.43 -11.57
C ASN A 172 -8.13 -1.32 -10.53
N ALA A 173 -8.90 -2.06 -9.72
CA ALA A 173 -8.33 -2.97 -8.73
C ALA A 173 -7.55 -4.11 -9.40
N LEU A 174 -8.04 -4.59 -10.56
CA LEU A 174 -7.34 -5.60 -11.34
C LEU A 174 -6.04 -5.04 -11.96
N VAL A 175 -6.10 -3.85 -12.53
CA VAL A 175 -4.91 -3.20 -13.12
C VAL A 175 -3.87 -2.91 -12.03
N GLU A 176 -4.30 -2.38 -10.88
CA GLU A 176 -3.43 -2.16 -9.72
C GLU A 176 -2.79 -3.47 -9.24
N ALA A 177 -3.54 -4.56 -9.18
CA ALA A 177 -3.02 -5.87 -8.80
C ALA A 177 -1.96 -6.37 -9.78
N ILE A 178 -2.22 -6.26 -11.10
CA ILE A 178 -1.26 -6.67 -12.15
C ILE A 178 0.00 -5.81 -12.09
N VAL A 179 -0.16 -4.50 -12.03
CA VAL A 179 0.98 -3.56 -12.00
C VAL A 179 1.78 -3.75 -10.72
N THR A 180 1.14 -3.83 -9.56
CA THR A 180 1.85 -3.99 -8.29
C THR A 180 2.55 -5.35 -8.22
N MET A 181 1.94 -6.41 -8.77
CA MET A 181 2.60 -7.70 -8.91
C MET A 181 3.83 -7.60 -9.81
N VAL A 182 3.71 -7.08 -11.03
CA VAL A 182 4.79 -7.05 -12.02
C VAL A 182 5.90 -6.09 -11.58
N ILE A 183 5.57 -4.82 -11.35
CA ILE A 183 6.54 -3.78 -10.99
C ILE A 183 7.09 -4.01 -9.59
N GLY A 184 6.24 -4.34 -8.61
CA GLY A 184 6.68 -4.64 -7.25
C GLY A 184 7.66 -5.80 -7.21
N THR A 185 7.41 -6.88 -7.96
CA THR A 185 8.35 -8.01 -8.06
C THR A 185 9.65 -7.63 -8.72
N MET A 186 9.61 -6.89 -9.84
CA MET A 186 10.82 -6.48 -10.55
C MET A 186 11.71 -5.59 -9.67
N ILE A 187 11.11 -4.57 -9.04
CA ILE A 187 11.84 -3.62 -8.19
C ILE A 187 12.38 -4.33 -6.96
N THR A 188 11.57 -5.12 -6.26
CA THR A 188 12.04 -5.85 -5.06
C THR A 188 13.12 -6.85 -5.40
N LYS A 189 13.00 -7.60 -6.50
CA LYS A 189 14.04 -8.54 -6.94
C LYS A 189 15.33 -7.82 -7.31
N ALA A 190 15.25 -6.73 -8.08
CA ALA A 190 16.42 -5.94 -8.47
C ALA A 190 17.13 -5.32 -7.26
N LEU A 191 16.37 -4.66 -6.38
CA LEU A 191 16.91 -4.07 -5.16
C LEU A 191 17.41 -5.12 -4.17
N SER A 192 16.79 -6.30 -4.11
CA SER A 192 17.27 -7.39 -3.25
C SER A 192 18.69 -7.82 -3.62
N LYS A 193 19.05 -7.84 -4.91
CA LYS A 193 20.43 -8.15 -5.32
C LYS A 193 21.44 -7.12 -4.83
N VAL A 194 21.05 -5.84 -4.78
CA VAL A 194 21.92 -4.73 -4.36
C VAL A 194 22.00 -4.64 -2.84
N ILE A 195 20.85 -4.77 -2.14
CA ILE A 195 20.74 -4.59 -0.69
C ILE A 195 21.19 -5.86 0.05
N ILE A 196 20.83 -7.06 -0.42
CA ILE A 196 21.27 -8.33 0.19
C ILE A 196 22.77 -8.53 0.00
N SER A 197 23.34 -8.14 -1.17
CA SER A 197 24.80 -8.14 -1.40
C SER A 197 25.57 -7.38 -0.29
N ARG A 198 25.02 -6.27 0.22
CA ARG A 198 25.61 -5.53 1.34
C ARG A 198 25.49 -6.22 2.70
N ASN A 199 24.45 -7.03 2.91
CA ASN A 199 24.28 -7.81 4.15
C ASN A 199 25.10 -9.10 4.16
N THR A 200 25.37 -9.74 3.00
CA THR A 200 26.20 -10.96 2.94
C THR A 200 27.71 -10.67 2.96
N GLN A 201 28.15 -9.45 2.65
CA GLN A 201 29.56 -9.02 2.75
C GLN A 201 29.97 -8.57 4.17
N ASN A 202 29.12 -8.79 5.18
CA ASN A 202 29.40 -8.42 6.58
C ASN A 202 29.08 -9.56 7.58
N PHE A 203 29.10 -10.82 7.12
CA PHE A 203 29.18 -11.99 7.99
C PHE A 203 30.58 -12.59 7.94
#